data_AF-A0A2V8E776-F1
#
_entry.id   AF-A0A2V8E776-F1
#
_cell.length_a   1.000
_cell.length_b   1.000
_cell.length_c   1.000
_cell.angle_alpha   90.00
_cell.angle_beta   90.00
_cell.angle_gamma   90.00
#
_symmetry.space_group_name_H-M   'P 1'
#
loop_
_entity.id
_entity.type
_entity.pdbx_description
1 polymer ?
#
loop_
_entity_poly.entity_id
_entity_poly.type
_entity_poly.pdbx_seq_one_letter_code
_entity_poly.pdbx_strand_id
1 'polypeptide(L)'
;PSYEPFKTALQAYVDQTQPYRKQAAQEAEKVPGKAAPAAGAEQSVRTRQNALADALRSRLRTNAKQGDLFTPTVTTEIKKELASMFSSPQRDLLLDELAEQNNTPPNAPAPTINQRLEAPRVPPRLMEVLPPLPKQLEYDFAGRSLVLRDVDADLVVDFIPDALPQQTPTSGGGESAAKPQPPGAVSPLPMPEIRGGTVFALMGDSGSGDESQQAVAQAMLTYFNTARHFPFVVMLGDNLYDDDYTNEFLTPYKPLLDRGVKFHAALGNHDRDLEIHFKPFNMGDKDRYSFDEGNARFAALNSNHPGDPEQIKWLDTAFADAGTKWRIAFFHHPLYSSGQHAAESRDVIRPALESALVRNRVNVVFSGHEHLYERIKPQRGIAYFVSGGGGRYLYNYRPSEFDDVGVSDHHFMIAEIAGDRLFFEAISHAQKIIDCGILYRTQDAGAKPDDTTQKWLAQCESLRPAGVRTTHQ
;
A
#
# COMPACT_ATOMS: atom_id res chain seq x y z
N PRO A 1 15.56 -23.39 -16.09
CA PRO A 1 16.04 -22.80 -17.35
C PRO A 1 16.74 -21.46 -17.09
N SER A 2 17.78 -21.13 -17.84
CA SER A 2 18.41 -19.82 -17.74
C SER A 2 17.54 -18.81 -18.49
N TYR A 3 16.84 -17.93 -17.76
CA TYR A 3 16.08 -16.81 -18.34
C TYR A 3 17.00 -15.69 -18.89
N GLU A 4 18.30 -15.93 -19.05
CA GLU A 4 19.27 -14.91 -19.47
C GLU A 4 19.00 -14.29 -20.84
N PRO A 5 18.58 -15.05 -21.89
CA PRO A 5 18.16 -14.43 -23.15
C PRO A 5 16.95 -13.51 -22.98
N PHE A 6 15.99 -13.89 -22.13
CA PHE A 6 14.82 -13.07 -21.82
C PHE A 6 15.24 -11.78 -21.11
N LYS A 7 16.03 -11.87 -20.03
CA LYS A 7 16.56 -10.72 -19.30
C LYS A 7 17.32 -9.76 -20.21
N THR A 8 18.14 -10.28 -21.13
CA THR A 8 18.89 -9.48 -22.10
C THR A 8 17.94 -8.70 -23.02
N ALA A 9 16.88 -9.34 -23.51
CA ALA A 9 15.87 -8.69 -24.34
C ALA A 9 15.10 -7.60 -23.57
N LEU A 10 14.73 -7.88 -22.31
CA LEU A 10 14.10 -6.89 -21.43
C LEU A 10 15.00 -5.68 -21.18
N GLN A 11 16.30 -5.90 -20.91
CA GLN A 11 17.24 -4.80 -20.71
C GLN A 11 17.40 -3.96 -21.98
N ALA A 12 17.51 -4.60 -23.15
CA ALA A 12 17.57 -3.88 -24.42
C ALA A 12 16.32 -3.04 -24.68
N TYR A 13 15.14 -3.55 -24.34
CA TYR A 13 13.89 -2.78 -24.36
C TYR A 13 13.99 -1.54 -23.44
N VAL A 14 14.41 -1.73 -22.19
CA VAL A 14 14.56 -0.64 -21.22
C VAL A 14 15.53 0.43 -21.72
N ASP A 15 16.69 0.04 -22.25
CA ASP A 15 17.71 0.96 -22.75
C ASP A 15 17.19 1.81 -23.93
N GLN A 16 16.48 1.18 -24.87
CA GLN A 16 15.90 1.88 -26.03
C GLN A 16 14.78 2.86 -25.64
N THR A 17 14.08 2.61 -24.53
CA THR A 17 13.00 3.50 -24.06
C THR A 17 13.51 4.73 -23.29
N GLN A 18 14.74 4.73 -22.77
CA GLN A 18 15.26 5.79 -21.89
C GLN A 18 15.18 7.21 -22.49
N PRO A 19 15.53 7.46 -23.77
CA PRO A 19 15.43 8.80 -24.34
C PRO A 19 13.99 9.32 -24.35
N TYR A 20 13.02 8.44 -24.62
CA TYR A 20 11.59 8.78 -24.64
C TYR A 20 11.04 9.03 -23.24
N ARG A 21 11.47 8.25 -22.23
CA ARG A 21 11.13 8.48 -20.82
C ARG A 21 11.62 9.84 -20.34
N LYS A 22 12.85 10.20 -20.70
CA LYS A 22 13.41 11.52 -20.39
C LYS A 22 12.60 12.65 -21.04
N GLN A 23 12.21 12.49 -22.30
CA GLN A 23 11.36 13.46 -22.99
C GLN A 23 9.98 13.59 -22.31
N ALA A 24 9.33 12.47 -22.03
CA ALA A 24 8.03 12.44 -21.36
C ALA A 24 8.07 13.11 -19.98
N ALA A 25 9.14 12.88 -19.20
CA ALA A 25 9.38 13.56 -17.94
C ALA A 25 9.46 15.09 -18.11
N GLN A 26 10.17 15.56 -19.15
CA GLN A 26 10.28 16.99 -19.44
C GLN A 26 8.95 17.62 -19.84
N GLU A 27 8.07 16.90 -20.54
CA GLU A 27 6.74 17.41 -20.89
C GLU A 27 5.84 17.52 -19.65
N ALA A 28 5.85 16.51 -18.78
CA ALA A 28 5.14 16.53 -17.51
C ALA A 28 5.58 17.71 -16.63
N GLU A 29 6.88 18.02 -16.62
CA GLU A 29 7.42 19.13 -15.85
C GLU A 29 6.91 20.51 -16.29
N LYS A 30 6.37 20.64 -17.51
CA LYS A 30 5.78 21.89 -18.03
C LYS A 30 4.33 22.10 -17.60
N VAL A 31 3.69 21.10 -16.99
CA VAL A 31 2.27 21.19 -16.59
C VAL A 31 2.11 22.17 -15.41
N PRO A 32 1.30 23.23 -15.57
CA PRO A 32 1.05 24.19 -14.49
C PRO A 32 0.36 23.53 -13.29
N GLY A 33 0.74 23.93 -12.07
CA GLY A 33 0.08 23.46 -10.86
C GLY A 33 0.38 22.00 -10.45
N LYS A 34 1.31 21.32 -11.12
CA LYS A 34 1.70 19.92 -10.84
C LYS A 34 2.13 19.61 -9.40
N ALA A 35 2.59 20.63 -8.66
CA ALA A 35 3.09 20.51 -7.29
C ALA A 35 2.02 20.81 -6.22
N ALA A 36 0.84 21.28 -6.63
CA ALA A 36 -0.26 21.60 -5.74
C ALA A 36 -1.39 20.55 -5.88
N PRO A 37 -2.22 20.33 -4.84
CA PRO A 37 -3.36 19.41 -4.86
C PRO A 37 -4.54 19.90 -5.73
N ALA A 38 -4.26 20.27 -6.97
CA ALA A 38 -5.22 20.66 -7.99
C ALA A 38 -5.12 19.70 -9.20
N ALA A 39 -6.07 19.80 -10.15
CA ALA A 39 -6.11 19.00 -11.38
C ALA A 39 -4.78 18.98 -12.19
N GLY A 40 -3.90 19.97 -12.00
CA GLY A 40 -2.56 19.99 -12.60
C GLY A 40 -1.64 18.85 -12.16
N ALA A 41 -1.80 18.31 -10.95
CA ALA A 41 -1.00 17.17 -10.46
C ALA A 41 -1.32 15.89 -11.24
N GLU A 42 -2.60 15.55 -11.37
CA GLU A 42 -3.05 14.42 -12.20
C GLU A 42 -2.65 14.63 -13.66
N GLN A 43 -2.93 15.82 -14.21
CA GLN A 43 -2.59 16.16 -15.59
C GLN A 43 -1.09 15.97 -15.87
N SER A 44 -0.21 16.24 -14.91
CA SER A 44 1.23 16.00 -15.02
C SER A 44 1.56 14.52 -15.17
N VAL A 45 0.97 13.66 -14.34
CA VAL A 45 1.15 12.19 -14.43
C VAL A 45 0.61 11.68 -15.77
N ARG A 46 -0.60 12.10 -16.16
CA ARG A 46 -1.21 11.74 -17.45
C ARG A 46 -0.39 12.24 -18.64
N THR A 47 0.17 13.44 -18.57
CA THR A 47 1.03 13.99 -19.64
C THR A 47 2.30 13.17 -19.80
N ARG A 48 2.95 12.78 -18.69
CA ARG A 48 4.11 11.86 -18.71
C ARG A 48 3.74 10.55 -19.41
N GLN A 49 2.67 9.93 -18.96
CA GLN A 49 2.22 8.62 -19.45
C GLN A 49 1.85 8.66 -20.93
N ASN A 50 1.03 9.63 -21.34
CA ASN A 50 0.59 9.81 -22.73
C ASN A 50 1.77 10.10 -23.66
N ALA A 51 2.67 11.01 -23.28
CA ALA A 51 3.82 11.37 -24.10
C ALA A 51 4.76 10.18 -24.34
N LEU A 52 4.99 9.35 -23.31
CA LEU A 52 5.76 8.13 -23.46
C LEU A 52 5.02 7.11 -24.33
N ALA A 53 3.75 6.84 -24.03
CA ALA A 53 2.94 5.87 -24.78
C ALA A 53 2.92 6.18 -26.29
N ASP A 54 2.68 7.44 -26.66
CA ASP A 54 2.65 7.88 -28.05
C ASP A 54 4.01 7.74 -28.71
N ALA A 55 5.09 8.05 -27.99
CA ALA A 55 6.45 7.88 -28.48
C ALA A 55 6.77 6.41 -28.77
N LEU A 56 6.44 5.52 -27.83
CA LEU A 56 6.68 4.09 -27.99
C LEU A 56 5.87 3.53 -29.17
N ARG A 57 4.57 3.84 -29.24
CA ARG A 57 3.67 3.40 -30.33
C ARG A 57 4.12 3.86 -31.71
N SER A 58 4.42 5.15 -31.85
CA SER A 58 4.62 5.78 -33.16
C SER A 58 6.06 5.75 -33.67
N ARG A 59 7.05 5.54 -32.78
CA ARG A 59 8.48 5.66 -33.14
C ARG A 59 9.29 4.41 -32.84
N LEU A 60 9.12 3.80 -31.66
CA LEU A 60 9.99 2.69 -31.24
C LEU A 60 9.40 1.31 -31.57
N ARG A 61 8.08 1.14 -31.38
CA ARG A 61 7.38 -0.16 -31.38
C ARG A 61 6.35 -0.28 -32.51
N THR A 62 6.55 0.43 -33.62
CA THR A 62 5.60 0.45 -34.76
C THR A 62 5.35 -0.93 -35.36
N ASN A 63 6.32 -1.82 -35.28
CA ASN A 63 6.27 -3.18 -35.82
C ASN A 63 6.25 -4.26 -34.73
N ALA A 64 6.05 -3.90 -33.46
CA ALA A 64 6.08 -4.86 -32.36
C ALA A 64 4.94 -5.88 -32.47
N LYS A 65 5.23 -7.12 -32.11
CA LYS A 65 4.29 -8.25 -32.17
C LYS A 65 4.36 -9.08 -30.90
N GLN A 66 3.29 -9.82 -30.68
CA GLN A 66 3.25 -10.79 -29.60
C GLN A 66 4.35 -11.84 -29.79
N GLY A 67 5.07 -12.15 -28.72
CA GLY A 67 6.16 -13.11 -28.69
C GLY A 67 7.53 -12.54 -29.04
N ASP A 68 7.64 -11.22 -29.28
CA ASP A 68 8.93 -10.53 -29.48
C ASP A 68 9.82 -10.60 -28.22
N LEU A 69 9.21 -10.61 -27.02
CA LEU A 69 9.91 -10.77 -25.74
C LEU A 69 9.59 -12.13 -25.11
N PHE A 70 8.31 -12.49 -25.01
CA PHE A 70 7.85 -13.80 -24.58
C PHE A 70 7.97 -14.83 -25.71
N THR A 71 9.20 -15.13 -26.10
CA THR A 71 9.48 -16.16 -27.11
C THR A 71 8.79 -17.49 -26.77
N PRO A 72 8.54 -18.39 -27.75
CA PRO A 72 7.87 -19.66 -27.48
C PRO A 72 8.51 -20.47 -26.34
N THR A 73 9.84 -20.48 -26.25
CA THR A 73 10.57 -21.15 -25.17
C THR A 73 10.29 -20.51 -23.81
N VAL A 74 10.35 -19.18 -23.69
CA VAL A 74 10.05 -18.47 -22.44
C VAL A 74 8.61 -18.70 -22.03
N THR A 75 7.69 -18.63 -22.99
CA THR A 75 6.26 -18.87 -22.79
C THR A 75 5.98 -20.26 -22.21
N THR A 76 6.59 -21.31 -22.77
CA THR A 76 6.40 -22.68 -22.29
C THR A 76 6.88 -22.85 -20.85
N GLU A 77 8.03 -22.28 -20.50
CA GLU A 77 8.57 -22.39 -19.14
C GLU A 77 7.73 -21.59 -18.13
N ILE A 78 7.33 -20.35 -18.43
CA ILE A 78 6.46 -19.56 -17.55
C ILE A 78 5.13 -20.27 -17.29
N LYS A 79 4.49 -20.81 -18.34
CA LYS A 79 3.24 -21.58 -18.16
C LYS A 79 3.41 -22.80 -17.27
N LYS A 80 4.56 -23.47 -17.35
CA LYS A 80 4.89 -24.63 -16.51
C LYS A 80 5.05 -24.23 -15.04
N GLU A 81 5.78 -23.15 -14.76
CA GLU A 81 5.95 -22.63 -13.40
C GLU A 81 4.61 -22.19 -12.81
N LEU A 82 3.81 -21.42 -13.57
CA LEU A 82 2.46 -21.03 -13.14
C LEU A 82 1.58 -22.24 -12.86
N ALA A 83 1.53 -23.23 -13.75
CA ALA A 83 0.73 -24.44 -13.55
C ALA A 83 1.15 -25.26 -12.32
N SER A 84 2.42 -25.21 -11.93
CA SER A 84 2.90 -25.87 -10.70
C SER A 84 2.29 -25.28 -9.44
N MET A 85 2.08 -23.95 -9.41
CA MET A 85 1.45 -23.25 -8.27
C MET A 85 -0.02 -23.67 -8.10
N PHE A 86 -0.76 -23.83 -9.21
CA PHE A 86 -2.15 -24.30 -9.18
C PHE A 86 -2.30 -25.79 -8.83
N SER A 87 -1.19 -26.54 -8.84
CA SER A 87 -1.16 -27.95 -8.41
C SER A 87 -0.70 -28.10 -6.95
N SER A 88 -0.46 -26.99 -6.24
CA SER A 88 0.00 -26.98 -4.86
C SER A 88 -1.16 -26.98 -3.85
N PRO A 89 -0.91 -27.34 -2.57
CA PRO A 89 -1.89 -27.18 -1.50
C PRO A 89 -2.35 -25.72 -1.26
N GLN A 90 -1.62 -24.73 -1.78
CA GLN A 90 -1.93 -23.31 -1.65
C GLN A 90 -2.84 -22.79 -2.77
N ARG A 91 -3.32 -23.66 -3.67
CA ARG A 91 -4.15 -23.30 -4.83
C ARG A 91 -5.32 -22.40 -4.47
N ASP A 92 -6.11 -22.75 -3.46
CA ASP A 92 -7.34 -22.02 -3.15
C ASP A 92 -7.05 -20.59 -2.66
N LEU A 93 -6.01 -20.41 -1.84
CA LEU A 93 -5.56 -19.07 -1.41
C LEU A 93 -5.11 -18.22 -2.61
N LEU A 94 -4.40 -18.83 -3.55
CA LEU A 94 -3.93 -18.15 -4.76
C LEU A 94 -5.08 -17.81 -5.71
N LEU A 95 -6.16 -18.59 -5.71
CA LEU A 95 -7.39 -18.28 -6.44
C LEU A 95 -8.13 -17.10 -5.82
N ASP A 96 -8.17 -17.01 -4.49
CA ASP A 96 -8.80 -15.90 -3.77
C ASP A 96 -8.02 -14.59 -4.01
N GLU A 97 -6.69 -14.61 -3.89
CA GLU A 97 -5.81 -13.47 -4.22
C GLU A 97 -5.98 -13.01 -5.67
N LEU A 98 -6.04 -13.96 -6.60
CA LEU A 98 -6.32 -13.65 -8.00
C LEU A 98 -7.72 -13.10 -8.21
N ALA A 99 -8.75 -13.59 -7.51
CA ALA A 99 -10.10 -13.06 -7.68
C ALA A 99 -10.23 -11.62 -7.19
N GLU A 100 -9.49 -11.28 -6.13
CA GLU A 100 -9.47 -9.95 -5.53
C GLU A 100 -8.72 -8.93 -6.37
N GLN A 101 -7.53 -9.32 -6.86
CA GLN A 101 -6.73 -8.46 -7.71
C GLN A 101 -7.31 -8.45 -9.13
N ASN A 102 -7.59 -9.61 -9.74
CA ASN A 102 -8.11 -9.76 -11.11
C ASN A 102 -9.62 -9.55 -11.25
N ASN A 103 -10.08 -8.30 -11.05
CA ASN A 103 -11.47 -7.88 -11.32
C ASN A 103 -11.85 -7.86 -12.81
N THR A 104 -10.98 -8.36 -13.69
CA THR A 104 -11.21 -8.37 -15.13
C THR A 104 -12.23 -9.47 -15.47
N PRO A 105 -13.38 -9.15 -16.10
CA PRO A 105 -14.38 -10.16 -16.44
C PRO A 105 -13.75 -11.31 -17.25
N PRO A 106 -14.23 -12.56 -17.09
CA PRO A 106 -13.71 -13.71 -17.86
C PRO A 106 -13.76 -13.50 -19.39
N ASN A 107 -14.64 -12.59 -19.84
CA ASN A 107 -14.86 -12.23 -21.25
C ASN A 107 -14.16 -10.93 -21.66
N ALA A 108 -13.25 -10.39 -20.85
CA ALA A 108 -12.52 -9.19 -21.24
C ALA A 108 -11.76 -9.42 -22.55
N PRO A 109 -11.67 -8.37 -23.39
CA PRO A 109 -10.95 -8.47 -24.65
C PRO A 109 -9.49 -8.90 -24.39
N ALA A 110 -8.97 -9.74 -25.28
CA ALA A 110 -7.58 -10.16 -25.21
C ALA A 110 -6.67 -8.92 -25.21
N PRO A 111 -5.57 -8.93 -24.43
CA PRO A 111 -4.60 -7.86 -24.47
C PRO A 111 -4.05 -7.71 -25.89
N THR A 112 -3.86 -6.47 -26.33
CA THR A 112 -3.33 -6.16 -27.67
C THR A 112 -2.02 -5.39 -27.51
N ILE A 113 -1.00 -5.78 -28.30
CA ILE A 113 0.32 -5.11 -28.28
C ILE A 113 0.16 -3.61 -28.50
N ASN A 114 0.89 -2.83 -27.70
CA ASN A 114 0.86 -1.38 -27.67
C ASN A 114 -0.52 -0.77 -27.30
N GLN A 115 -1.51 -1.54 -26.88
CA GLN A 115 -2.73 -0.99 -26.30
C GLN A 115 -2.51 -0.63 -24.83
N ARG A 116 -3.29 0.32 -24.31
CA ARG A 116 -3.40 0.50 -22.87
C ARG A 116 -4.17 -0.65 -22.27
N LEU A 117 -3.81 -0.99 -21.05
CA LEU A 117 -4.47 -2.04 -20.32
C LEU A 117 -4.61 -1.60 -18.87
N GLU A 118 -5.83 -1.32 -18.47
CA GLU A 118 -6.21 -1.31 -17.07
C GLU A 118 -6.30 -2.77 -16.63
N ALA A 119 -5.17 -3.30 -16.16
CA ALA A 119 -5.11 -4.62 -15.55
C ALA A 119 -4.56 -4.50 -14.13
N PRO A 120 -5.05 -5.33 -13.21
CA PRO A 120 -4.52 -5.40 -11.85
C PRO A 120 -3.18 -6.13 -11.82
N ARG A 121 -2.39 -5.82 -10.80
CA ARG A 121 -1.06 -6.41 -10.59
C ARG A 121 -1.16 -7.91 -10.31
N VAL A 122 -0.01 -8.58 -10.47
CA VAL A 122 0.15 -9.98 -10.11
C VAL A 122 0.37 -10.11 -8.59
N PRO A 123 -0.37 -11.00 -7.90
CA PRO A 123 -0.16 -11.25 -6.48
C PRO A 123 1.31 -11.55 -6.14
N PRO A 124 1.88 -11.00 -5.05
CA PRO A 124 3.27 -11.24 -4.65
C PRO A 124 3.70 -12.71 -4.65
N ARG A 125 2.81 -13.65 -4.26
CA ARG A 125 3.09 -15.10 -4.35
C ARG A 125 3.37 -15.60 -5.77
N LEU A 126 2.68 -15.07 -6.77
CA LEU A 126 2.94 -15.43 -8.17
C LEU A 126 4.23 -14.77 -8.69
N MET A 127 4.65 -13.64 -8.11
CA MET A 127 5.92 -13.00 -8.46
C MET A 127 7.13 -13.84 -8.06
N GLU A 128 7.04 -14.71 -7.05
CA GLU A 128 8.15 -15.58 -6.63
C GLU A 128 8.55 -16.62 -7.69
N VAL A 129 7.61 -17.06 -8.53
CA VAL A 129 7.85 -18.08 -9.58
C VAL A 129 8.07 -17.47 -10.97
N LEU A 130 7.79 -16.19 -11.13
CA LEU A 130 7.99 -15.48 -12.39
C LEU A 130 9.43 -14.95 -12.53
N PRO A 131 9.97 -14.87 -13.75
CA PRO A 131 11.29 -14.28 -13.97
C PRO A 131 11.31 -12.82 -13.50
N PRO A 132 12.34 -12.36 -12.77
CA PRO A 132 12.41 -11.00 -12.30
C PRO A 132 12.47 -10.01 -13.47
N LEU A 133 11.78 -8.88 -13.34
CA LEU A 133 11.72 -7.83 -14.34
C LEU A 133 12.60 -6.63 -13.94
N PRO A 134 13.12 -5.86 -14.91
CA PRO A 134 13.57 -4.51 -14.65
C PRO A 134 12.40 -3.64 -14.15
N LYS A 135 12.66 -2.68 -13.26
CA LYS A 135 11.64 -1.79 -12.64
C LYS A 135 10.75 -0.99 -13.60
N GLN A 136 11.09 -0.93 -14.88
CA GLN A 136 10.30 -0.25 -15.91
C GLN A 136 9.21 -1.14 -16.50
N LEU A 137 9.20 -2.41 -16.13
CA LEU A 137 8.29 -3.43 -16.62
C LEU A 137 7.64 -4.14 -15.44
N GLU A 138 6.37 -4.50 -15.60
CA GLU A 138 5.63 -5.27 -14.62
C GLU A 138 4.82 -6.37 -15.28
N TYR A 139 4.43 -7.36 -14.47
CA TYR A 139 3.46 -8.36 -14.88
C TYR A 139 2.07 -7.95 -14.40
N ASP A 140 1.06 -8.19 -15.24
CA ASP A 140 -0.35 -8.07 -14.89
C ASP A 140 -1.13 -9.27 -15.44
N PHE A 141 -2.41 -9.40 -15.05
CA PHE A 141 -3.34 -10.33 -15.68
C PHE A 141 -4.50 -9.62 -16.38
N ALA A 142 -4.71 -9.97 -17.65
CA ALA A 142 -5.94 -9.65 -18.39
C ALA A 142 -6.73 -10.94 -18.62
N GLY A 143 -7.73 -11.18 -17.76
CA GLY A 143 -8.42 -12.47 -17.70
C GLY A 143 -7.43 -13.59 -17.41
N ARG A 144 -7.21 -14.50 -18.37
CA ARG A 144 -6.25 -15.62 -18.25
C ARG A 144 -4.87 -15.34 -18.87
N SER A 145 -4.67 -14.16 -19.47
CA SER A 145 -3.42 -13.81 -20.12
C SER A 145 -2.45 -13.16 -19.15
N LEU A 146 -1.21 -13.65 -19.07
CA LEU A 146 -0.13 -12.94 -18.37
C LEU A 146 0.37 -11.85 -19.30
N VAL A 147 0.33 -10.61 -18.85
CA VAL A 147 0.73 -9.43 -19.62
C VAL A 147 2.07 -8.93 -19.10
N LEU A 148 2.96 -8.54 -20.00
CA LEU A 148 4.14 -7.75 -19.70
C LEU A 148 3.84 -6.30 -20.10
N ARG A 149 3.79 -5.40 -19.12
CA ARG A 149 3.40 -4.00 -19.31
C ARG A 149 4.58 -3.07 -19.03
N ASP A 150 4.64 -1.98 -19.80
CA ASP A 150 5.53 -0.85 -19.53
C ASP A 150 4.85 0.08 -18.52
N VAL A 151 5.46 0.20 -17.34
CA VAL A 151 4.82 0.86 -16.20
C VAL A 151 4.57 2.35 -16.47
N ASP A 152 5.56 3.06 -17.01
CA ASP A 152 5.43 4.50 -17.24
C ASP A 152 4.51 4.83 -18.42
N ALA A 153 4.46 3.95 -19.42
CA ALA A 153 3.67 4.18 -20.63
C ALA A 153 2.25 3.63 -20.52
N ASP A 154 2.03 2.73 -19.56
CA ASP A 154 0.84 1.90 -19.42
C ASP A 154 0.50 1.17 -20.73
N LEU A 155 1.50 0.50 -21.30
CA LEU A 155 1.39 -0.18 -22.59
C LEU A 155 1.68 -1.67 -22.47
N VAL A 156 0.84 -2.49 -23.09
CA VAL A 156 1.13 -3.91 -23.32
C VAL A 156 2.36 -4.03 -24.21
N VAL A 157 3.46 -4.50 -23.63
CA VAL A 157 4.73 -4.74 -24.32
C VAL A 157 4.72 -6.13 -24.96
N ASP A 158 4.25 -7.13 -24.23
CA ASP A 158 4.03 -8.48 -24.74
C ASP A 158 3.01 -9.20 -23.86
N PHE A 159 2.52 -10.38 -24.27
CA PHE A 159 1.63 -11.18 -23.43
C PHE A 159 1.65 -12.67 -23.79
N ILE A 160 1.43 -13.49 -22.78
CA ILE A 160 1.20 -14.92 -22.88
C ILE A 160 -0.31 -15.17 -22.76
N PRO A 161 -0.99 -15.64 -23.81
CA PRO A 161 -2.41 -15.95 -23.76
C PRO A 161 -2.60 -17.26 -23.00
N ASP A 162 -3.69 -17.39 -22.24
CA ASP A 162 -3.99 -18.59 -21.45
C ASP A 162 -2.81 -19.03 -20.57
N ALA A 163 -2.20 -18.08 -19.87
CA ALA A 163 -1.14 -18.32 -18.90
C ALA A 163 -1.69 -19.00 -17.64
N LEU A 164 -2.90 -18.61 -17.21
CA LEU A 164 -3.61 -19.27 -16.11
C LEU A 164 -4.35 -20.53 -16.60
N PRO A 165 -4.31 -21.65 -15.85
CA PRO A 165 -5.06 -22.86 -16.21
C PRO A 165 -6.58 -22.61 -16.23
N GLN A 166 -7.33 -23.43 -16.97
CA GLN A 166 -8.79 -23.36 -16.94
C GLN A 166 -9.30 -23.73 -15.54
N GLN A 167 -10.07 -22.84 -14.94
CA GLN A 167 -10.75 -23.10 -13.67
C GLN A 167 -12.08 -23.80 -13.94
N THR A 168 -12.39 -24.85 -13.18
CA THR A 168 -13.75 -25.38 -13.09
C THR A 168 -14.55 -24.42 -12.20
N PRO A 169 -15.76 -23.96 -12.59
CA PRO A 169 -16.50 -22.98 -11.80
C PRO A 169 -16.82 -23.54 -10.42
N THR A 170 -16.34 -22.90 -9.36
CA THR A 170 -16.88 -23.05 -8.01
C THR A 170 -17.84 -21.89 -7.76
N SER A 171 -19.12 -22.21 -7.59
CA SER A 171 -20.17 -21.25 -7.26
C SER A 171 -19.96 -20.74 -5.82
N GLY A 172 -19.39 -19.55 -5.67
CA GLY A 172 -19.37 -18.78 -4.43
C GLY A 172 -20.23 -17.54 -4.60
N GLY A 173 -21.40 -17.52 -3.96
CA GLY A 173 -22.27 -16.36 -3.90
C GLY A 173 -21.79 -15.40 -2.80
N GLY A 174 -21.70 -14.11 -3.13
CA GLY A 174 -21.50 -13.03 -2.17
C GLY A 174 -22.74 -12.13 -2.17
N GLU A 175 -23.44 -12.09 -1.04
CA GLU A 175 -24.54 -11.16 -0.77
C GLU A 175 -23.99 -9.74 -0.53
N SER A 176 -24.66 -8.75 -1.12
CA SER A 176 -24.49 -7.33 -0.80
C SER A 176 -25.33 -7.01 0.44
N ALA A 177 -24.68 -6.50 1.50
CA ALA A 177 -25.35 -5.96 2.68
C ALA A 177 -25.43 -4.42 2.60
N ALA A 178 -26.58 -3.88 3.02
CA ALA A 178 -26.94 -2.48 2.92
C ALA A 178 -26.30 -1.57 4.00
N LYS A 179 -26.22 -0.28 3.64
CA LYS A 179 -25.61 0.84 4.35
C LYS A 179 -26.35 1.30 5.61
N PRO A 180 -25.63 1.77 6.64
CA PRO A 180 -26.11 2.80 7.56
C PRO A 180 -25.40 4.15 7.36
N GLN A 181 -26.19 5.22 7.40
CA GLN A 181 -25.76 6.61 7.43
C GLN A 181 -25.54 7.05 8.90
N PRO A 182 -24.44 7.71 9.30
CA PRO A 182 -24.28 8.14 10.69
C PRO A 182 -24.86 9.54 10.93
N PRO A 183 -25.56 9.76 12.06
CA PRO A 183 -25.80 11.11 12.60
C PRO A 183 -24.51 11.68 13.22
N GLY A 184 -24.44 13.02 13.28
CA GLY A 184 -23.30 13.75 13.81
C GLY A 184 -22.95 13.36 15.26
N ALA A 185 -21.86 12.63 15.42
CA ALA A 185 -21.13 12.49 16.67
C ALA A 185 -19.96 13.47 16.69
N VAL A 186 -19.62 13.94 17.89
CA VAL A 186 -18.40 14.72 18.17
C VAL A 186 -17.31 13.71 18.55
N SER A 187 -16.10 13.88 18.00
CA SER A 187 -14.94 13.02 18.28
C SER A 187 -14.68 12.86 19.80
N PRO A 188 -14.48 11.63 20.31
CA PRO A 188 -14.64 11.33 21.72
C PRO A 188 -13.44 11.68 22.60
N LEU A 189 -12.25 11.94 22.04
CA LEU A 189 -11.04 12.25 22.82
C LEU A 189 -10.10 13.22 22.10
N PRO A 190 -9.64 14.29 22.75
CA PRO A 190 -8.39 14.92 22.37
C PRO A 190 -7.22 14.08 22.90
N MET A 191 -6.31 13.67 22.00
CA MET A 191 -4.99 13.18 22.38
C MET A 191 -4.35 14.12 23.41
N PRO A 192 -3.52 13.62 24.35
CA PRO A 192 -2.89 14.48 25.34
C PRO A 192 -2.14 15.60 24.62
N GLU A 193 -2.42 16.87 24.95
CA GLU A 193 -1.71 17.99 24.33
C GLU A 193 -0.26 18.05 24.82
N ILE A 194 0.61 17.24 24.23
CA ILE A 194 2.02 17.24 24.58
C ILE A 194 2.71 18.31 23.73
N ARG A 195 3.33 19.29 24.39
CA ARG A 195 4.07 20.34 23.67
C ARG A 195 5.29 19.72 22.98
N GLY A 196 5.43 20.00 21.69
CA GLY A 196 6.59 19.58 20.89
C GLY A 196 6.55 18.13 20.39
N GLY A 197 5.40 17.45 20.48
CA GLY A 197 5.21 16.13 19.88
C GLY A 197 5.08 16.18 18.35
N THR A 198 5.49 15.12 17.67
CA THR A 198 5.20 14.90 16.24
C THR A 198 3.85 14.18 16.14
N VAL A 199 2.81 14.88 15.69
CA VAL A 199 1.47 14.29 15.45
C VAL A 199 1.34 13.90 13.99
N PHE A 200 0.72 12.76 13.70
CA PHE A 200 0.39 12.34 12.34
C PHE A 200 -0.83 11.45 12.31
N ALA A 201 -1.57 11.48 11.21
CA ALA A 201 -2.58 10.47 10.91
C ALA A 201 -1.98 9.35 10.06
N LEU A 202 -2.64 8.20 10.01
CA LEU A 202 -2.32 7.14 9.06
C LEU A 202 -3.57 6.37 8.64
N MET A 203 -3.57 5.91 7.39
CA MET A 203 -4.66 5.15 6.76
C MET A 203 -4.12 4.32 5.60
N GLY A 204 -4.61 3.11 5.39
CA GLY A 204 -4.41 2.30 4.18
C GLY A 204 -5.71 2.03 3.46
N ASP A 205 -5.63 1.59 2.20
CA ASP A 205 -6.76 0.97 1.48
C ASP A 205 -7.96 1.92 1.35
N SER A 206 -7.62 3.20 1.21
CA SER A 206 -8.60 4.28 1.20
C SER A 206 -9.13 4.58 -0.19
N GLY A 207 -8.38 4.26 -1.25
CA GLY A 207 -8.57 4.83 -2.59
C GLY A 207 -9.79 4.39 -3.36
N SER A 208 -10.91 3.98 -2.75
CA SER A 208 -12.03 3.35 -3.44
C SER A 208 -13.03 4.33 -4.06
N GLY A 209 -12.97 5.62 -3.72
CA GLY A 209 -13.90 6.66 -4.16
C GLY A 209 -15.32 6.53 -3.58
N ASP A 210 -15.57 5.53 -2.75
CA ASP A 210 -16.90 5.17 -2.28
C ASP A 210 -17.35 5.94 -1.02
N GLU A 211 -18.57 5.65 -0.55
CA GLU A 211 -19.13 6.29 0.64
C GLU A 211 -18.39 5.94 1.94
N SER A 212 -17.80 4.75 2.05
CA SER A 212 -17.02 4.35 3.21
C SER A 212 -15.74 5.19 3.31
N GLN A 213 -15.04 5.37 2.19
CA GLN A 213 -13.89 6.29 2.14
C GLN A 213 -14.30 7.70 2.53
N GLN A 214 -15.40 8.22 1.98
CA GLN A 214 -15.88 9.57 2.30
C GLN A 214 -16.21 9.71 3.80
N ALA A 215 -16.77 8.68 4.43
CA ALA A 215 -17.04 8.67 5.86
C ALA A 215 -15.75 8.71 6.70
N VAL A 216 -14.71 7.96 6.31
CA VAL A 216 -13.40 8.01 6.97
C VAL A 216 -12.75 9.39 6.78
N ALA A 217 -12.73 9.94 5.57
CA ALA A 217 -12.18 11.27 5.29
C ALA A 217 -12.90 12.38 6.10
N GLN A 218 -14.22 12.28 6.23
CA GLN A 218 -15.01 13.18 7.07
C GLN A 218 -14.68 13.03 8.56
N ALA A 219 -14.48 11.80 9.05
CA ALA A 219 -14.07 11.55 10.43
C ALA A 219 -12.68 12.14 10.72
N MET A 220 -11.72 11.99 9.79
CA MET A 220 -10.39 12.61 9.88
C MET A 220 -10.49 14.15 9.93
N LEU A 221 -11.31 14.75 9.08
CA LEU A 221 -11.53 16.20 9.07
C LEU A 221 -12.18 16.68 10.38
N THR A 222 -13.16 15.95 10.90
CA THR A 222 -13.77 16.29 12.19
C THR A 222 -12.72 16.24 13.29
N TYR A 223 -11.95 15.15 13.38
CA TYR A 223 -10.87 15.01 14.35
C TYR A 223 -9.86 16.15 14.26
N PHE A 224 -9.41 16.48 13.04
CA PHE A 224 -8.50 17.58 12.79
C PHE A 224 -9.05 18.89 13.38
N ASN A 225 -10.32 19.22 13.11
CA ASN A 225 -10.90 20.50 13.54
C ASN A 225 -11.27 20.54 15.04
N THR A 226 -11.57 19.41 15.67
CA THR A 226 -12.15 19.39 17.03
C THR A 226 -11.24 18.83 18.11
N ALA A 227 -10.24 18.03 17.75
CA ALA A 227 -9.42 17.29 18.70
C ALA A 227 -7.94 17.68 18.61
N ARG A 228 -7.27 17.32 17.51
CA ARG A 228 -5.82 17.55 17.36
C ARG A 228 -5.45 17.74 15.89
N HIS A 229 -4.76 18.84 15.59
CA HIS A 229 -4.19 19.05 14.27
C HIS A 229 -3.03 18.09 14.01
N PHE A 230 -3.00 17.50 12.82
CA PHE A 230 -1.89 16.71 12.32
C PHE A 230 -1.33 17.34 11.02
N PRO A 231 -0.03 17.64 10.94
CA PRO A 231 0.58 18.23 9.75
C PRO A 231 0.70 17.27 8.55
N PHE A 232 0.63 15.97 8.78
CA PHE A 232 0.72 14.98 7.72
C PHE A 232 -0.04 13.68 8.02
N VAL A 233 -0.32 12.94 6.95
CA VAL A 233 -0.89 11.59 6.92
C VAL A 233 0.14 10.64 6.30
N VAL A 234 0.31 9.46 6.89
CA VAL A 234 1.05 8.34 6.29
C VAL A 234 0.04 7.43 5.60
N MET A 235 0.15 7.26 4.27
CA MET A 235 -0.72 6.36 3.51
C MET A 235 -0.05 5.00 3.34
N LEU A 236 -0.77 3.94 3.67
CA LEU A 236 -0.24 2.58 3.76
C LEU A 236 -0.47 1.76 2.48
N GLY A 237 -0.54 2.42 1.32
CA GLY A 237 -0.79 1.77 0.03
C GLY A 237 -2.28 1.54 -0.26
N ASP A 238 -2.53 1.15 -1.51
CA ASP A 238 -3.86 1.14 -2.13
C ASP A 238 -4.53 2.52 -2.01
N ASN A 239 -3.74 3.49 -2.46
CA ASN A 239 -4.08 4.90 -2.50
C ASN A 239 -5.13 5.18 -3.59
N LEU A 240 -5.10 4.41 -4.69
CA LEU A 240 -6.02 4.49 -5.84
C LEU A 240 -6.37 3.06 -6.32
N TYR A 241 -7.65 2.68 -6.38
CA TYR A 241 -8.03 1.35 -6.90
C TYR A 241 -8.26 1.36 -8.41
N ASP A 242 -8.78 2.46 -8.94
CA ASP A 242 -9.15 2.63 -10.35
C ASP A 242 -8.24 3.67 -11.06
N ASP A 243 -7.11 4.05 -10.45
CA ASP A 243 -6.17 5.08 -10.93
C ASP A 243 -6.87 6.45 -11.13
N ASP A 244 -7.91 6.75 -10.34
CA ASP A 244 -8.66 8.00 -10.39
C ASP A 244 -8.22 8.97 -9.28
N TYR A 245 -7.12 9.67 -9.56
CA TYR A 245 -6.54 10.68 -8.66
C TYR A 245 -7.56 11.72 -8.16
N THR A 246 -8.57 12.05 -8.97
CA THR A 246 -9.54 13.09 -8.62
C THR A 246 -10.59 12.57 -7.65
N ASN A 247 -11.24 11.45 -7.96
CA ASN A 247 -12.37 10.96 -7.16
C ASN A 247 -11.91 10.10 -5.97
N GLU A 248 -10.77 9.42 -6.09
CA GLU A 248 -10.25 8.53 -5.04
C GLU A 248 -9.30 9.24 -4.07
N PHE A 249 -8.80 10.44 -4.41
CA PHE A 249 -7.88 11.16 -3.51
C PHE A 249 -8.15 12.66 -3.39
N LEU A 250 -8.07 13.41 -4.49
CA LEU A 250 -8.14 14.87 -4.41
C LEU A 250 -9.47 15.34 -3.85
N THR A 251 -10.59 14.74 -4.24
CA THR A 251 -11.93 15.14 -3.79
C THR A 251 -12.20 14.76 -2.33
N PRO A 252 -12.01 13.50 -1.88
CA PRO A 252 -12.25 13.11 -0.49
C PRO A 252 -11.39 13.91 0.51
N TYR A 253 -10.12 14.15 0.18
CA TYR A 253 -9.16 14.77 1.09
C TYR A 253 -8.92 16.26 0.84
N LYS A 254 -9.62 16.88 -0.12
CA LYS A 254 -9.52 18.31 -0.42
C LYS A 254 -9.52 19.20 0.83
N PRO A 255 -10.41 19.00 1.83
CA PRO A 255 -10.44 19.87 3.00
C PRO A 255 -9.14 19.84 3.83
N LEU A 256 -8.48 18.68 3.92
CA LEU A 256 -7.19 18.53 4.62
C LEU A 256 -6.03 19.07 3.78
N LEU A 257 -6.05 18.80 2.47
CA LEU A 257 -5.08 19.34 1.51
C LEU A 257 -5.09 20.88 1.49
N ASP A 258 -6.27 21.50 1.47
CA ASP A 258 -6.43 22.97 1.52
C ASP A 258 -5.92 23.58 2.84
N ARG A 259 -5.81 22.77 3.91
CA ARG A 259 -5.24 23.16 5.21
C ARG A 259 -3.72 22.91 5.28
N GLY A 260 -3.10 22.44 4.20
CA GLY A 260 -1.67 22.19 4.11
C GLY A 260 -1.22 20.85 4.70
N VAL A 261 -2.14 19.92 4.97
CA VAL A 261 -1.78 18.57 5.42
C VAL A 261 -1.10 17.83 4.27
N LYS A 262 0.09 17.27 4.53
CA LYS A 262 0.83 16.45 3.56
C LYS A 262 0.39 14.99 3.63
N PHE A 263 0.44 14.28 2.52
CA PHE A 263 0.17 12.84 2.47
C PHE A 263 1.46 12.16 1.99
N HIS A 264 2.01 11.25 2.78
CA HIS A 264 3.21 10.48 2.49
C HIS A 264 2.81 9.03 2.20
N ALA A 265 2.80 8.64 0.93
CA ALA A 265 2.29 7.34 0.51
C ALA A 265 3.35 6.25 0.33
N ALA A 266 3.01 5.03 0.73
CA ALA A 266 3.61 3.81 0.18
C ALA A 266 2.76 3.31 -1.01
N LEU A 267 3.34 2.45 -1.86
CA LEU A 267 2.58 1.77 -2.91
C LEU A 267 2.05 0.42 -2.40
N GLY A 268 0.79 0.13 -2.71
CA GLY A 268 0.12 -1.15 -2.57
C GLY A 268 -0.01 -1.90 -3.89
N ASN A 269 -0.73 -3.02 -3.87
CA ASN A 269 -0.88 -3.88 -5.05
C ASN A 269 -1.91 -3.34 -6.06
N HIS A 270 -2.75 -2.38 -5.67
CA HIS A 270 -3.64 -1.67 -6.60
C HIS A 270 -2.99 -0.41 -7.20
N ASP A 271 -1.99 0.15 -6.52
CA ASP A 271 -1.32 1.37 -6.96
C ASP A 271 -0.45 1.15 -8.21
N ARG A 272 -0.39 2.15 -9.08
CA ARG A 272 0.52 2.19 -10.23
C ARG A 272 1.87 2.78 -9.81
N ASP A 273 3.00 2.26 -10.31
CA ASP A 273 4.31 2.88 -9.96
C ASP A 273 4.43 4.32 -10.49
N LEU A 274 3.61 4.72 -11.45
CA LEU A 274 3.52 6.12 -11.90
C LEU A 274 3.07 7.09 -10.80
N GLU A 275 2.40 6.60 -9.76
CA GLU A 275 1.95 7.40 -8.62
C GLU A 275 3.10 8.04 -7.85
N ILE A 276 4.33 7.51 -7.95
CA ILE A 276 5.53 8.16 -7.38
C ILE A 276 5.72 9.59 -7.93
N HIS A 277 5.15 9.88 -9.10
CA HIS A 277 5.18 11.18 -9.75
C HIS A 277 4.03 12.10 -9.36
N PHE A 278 3.00 11.57 -8.68
CA PHE A 278 1.89 12.35 -8.18
C PHE A 278 2.33 13.12 -6.92
N LYS A 279 2.70 14.39 -7.12
CA LYS A 279 3.31 15.22 -6.07
C LYS A 279 2.52 15.29 -4.76
N PRO A 280 1.18 15.27 -4.74
CA PRO A 280 0.41 15.23 -3.49
C PRO A 280 0.72 14.02 -2.58
N PHE A 281 1.28 12.91 -3.10
CA PHE A 281 1.70 11.75 -2.29
C PHE A 281 3.10 11.89 -1.66
N ASN A 282 3.81 12.99 -1.92
CA ASN A 282 5.10 13.32 -1.29
C ASN A 282 6.16 12.20 -1.32
N MET A 283 6.15 11.37 -2.37
CA MET A 283 7.07 10.24 -2.54
C MET A 283 8.43 10.64 -3.14
N GLY A 284 8.50 11.83 -3.74
CA GLY A 284 9.74 12.37 -4.30
C GLY A 284 10.26 11.59 -5.51
N ASP A 285 9.36 11.07 -6.35
CA ASP A 285 9.67 10.25 -7.54
C ASP A 285 10.42 8.95 -7.19
N LYS A 286 10.13 8.38 -6.01
CA LYS A 286 10.73 7.12 -5.52
C LYS A 286 9.65 6.22 -4.92
N ASP A 287 9.75 4.93 -5.19
CA ASP A 287 8.89 3.88 -4.61
C ASP A 287 9.29 3.51 -3.16
N ARG A 288 10.48 3.93 -2.74
CA ARG A 288 11.02 3.81 -1.38
C ARG A 288 11.78 5.07 -1.00
N TYR A 289 11.50 5.59 0.18
CA TYR A 289 12.05 6.86 0.63
C TYR A 289 12.01 6.98 2.15
N SER A 290 12.78 7.93 2.69
CA SER A 290 12.77 8.24 4.12
C SER A 290 12.70 9.72 4.35
N PHE A 291 12.08 10.12 5.46
CA PHE A 291 11.99 11.51 5.88
C PHE A 291 11.99 11.61 7.41
N ASP A 292 12.39 12.77 7.92
CA ASP A 292 12.45 13.05 9.35
C ASP A 292 11.37 14.07 9.70
N GLU A 293 10.57 13.77 10.74
CA GLU A 293 9.60 14.70 11.33
C GLU A 293 9.75 14.68 12.85
N GLY A 294 10.22 15.80 13.40
CA GLY A 294 10.63 15.91 14.80
C GLY A 294 11.68 14.86 15.20
N ASN A 295 11.40 14.07 16.23
CA ASN A 295 12.31 13.03 16.74
C ASN A 295 12.06 11.64 16.13
N ALA A 296 11.47 11.58 14.93
CA ALA A 296 11.18 10.33 14.24
C ALA A 296 11.73 10.35 12.82
N ARG A 297 12.26 9.21 12.40
CA ARG A 297 12.57 8.89 11.01
C ARG A 297 11.58 7.86 10.51
N PHE A 298 10.90 8.21 9.41
CA PHE A 298 9.98 7.37 8.70
C PHE A 298 10.68 6.79 7.46
N ALA A 299 10.40 5.53 7.13
CA ALA A 299 10.87 4.86 5.93
C ALA A 299 9.71 4.13 5.24
N ALA A 300 9.38 4.56 4.03
CA ALA A 300 8.44 3.88 3.13
C ALA A 300 9.17 2.75 2.40
N LEU A 301 8.60 1.54 2.41
CA LEU A 301 9.06 0.42 1.58
C LEU A 301 8.03 0.10 0.50
N ASN A 302 8.50 -0.43 -0.63
CA ASN A 302 7.65 -1.01 -1.67
C ASN A 302 7.49 -2.50 -1.37
N SER A 303 6.40 -2.87 -0.70
CA SER A 303 6.10 -4.26 -0.34
C SER A 303 5.56 -5.09 -1.50
N ASN A 304 5.40 -4.52 -2.71
CA ASN A 304 5.17 -5.32 -3.92
C ASN A 304 6.43 -6.09 -4.36
N HIS A 305 7.60 -5.64 -3.89
CA HIS A 305 8.90 -6.27 -4.14
C HIS A 305 9.64 -6.53 -2.82
N PRO A 306 9.07 -7.35 -1.91
CA PRO A 306 9.56 -7.47 -0.54
C PRO A 306 10.98 -8.05 -0.49
N GLY A 307 11.32 -8.92 -1.45
CA GLY A 307 12.64 -9.55 -1.57
C GLY A 307 13.70 -8.79 -2.37
N ASP A 308 13.44 -7.56 -2.83
CA ASP A 308 14.42 -6.80 -3.63
C ASP A 308 15.71 -6.53 -2.82
N PRO A 309 16.88 -7.07 -3.23
CA PRO A 309 18.14 -6.87 -2.53
C PRO A 309 18.54 -5.39 -2.43
N GLU A 310 18.19 -4.55 -3.41
CA GLU A 310 18.49 -3.12 -3.36
C GLU A 310 17.67 -2.40 -2.31
N GLN A 311 16.38 -2.71 -2.19
CA GLN A 311 15.53 -2.21 -1.10
C GLN A 311 16.04 -2.64 0.27
N ILE A 312 16.37 -3.93 0.43
CA ILE A 312 16.89 -4.46 1.70
C ILE A 312 18.18 -3.73 2.11
N LYS A 313 19.10 -3.50 1.16
CA LYS A 313 20.34 -2.75 1.41
C LYS A 313 20.08 -1.25 1.65
N TRP A 314 19.12 -0.68 0.93
CA TRP A 314 18.74 0.72 1.08
C TRP A 314 18.22 1.01 2.49
N LEU A 315 17.45 0.08 3.09
CA LEU A 315 16.92 0.23 4.44
C LEU A 315 18.02 0.43 5.50
N ASP A 316 19.15 -0.26 5.34
CA ASP A 316 20.31 -0.08 6.21
C ASP A 316 20.85 1.36 6.15
N THR A 317 20.80 1.96 4.95
CA THR A 317 21.23 3.34 4.74
C THR A 317 20.20 4.33 5.26
N ALA A 318 18.90 4.04 5.11
CA ALA A 318 17.82 4.89 5.58
C ALA A 318 17.90 5.15 7.10
N PHE A 319 18.34 4.17 7.89
CA PHE A 319 18.45 4.29 9.35
C PHE A 319 19.86 4.48 9.91
N ALA A 320 20.90 4.51 9.06
CA ALA A 320 22.30 4.56 9.48
C ALA A 320 22.63 5.76 10.39
N ASP A 321 22.12 6.95 10.06
CA ASP A 321 22.32 8.21 10.78
C ASP A 321 21.09 8.63 11.63
N ALA A 322 20.13 7.72 11.83
CA ALA A 322 18.92 8.02 12.59
C ALA A 322 19.20 8.26 14.10
N GLY A 323 20.40 7.93 14.59
CA GLY A 323 20.83 8.20 15.96
C GLY A 323 19.82 7.69 17.01
N THR A 324 19.34 8.59 17.86
CA THR A 324 18.30 8.33 18.86
C THR A 324 16.91 8.76 18.40
N LYS A 325 16.61 8.78 17.09
CA LYS A 325 15.24 9.00 16.61
C LYS A 325 14.41 7.72 16.75
N TRP A 326 13.09 7.88 16.86
CA TRP A 326 12.17 6.80 16.56
C TRP A 326 12.38 6.33 15.13
N ARG A 327 12.40 5.02 14.92
CA ARG A 327 12.52 4.40 13.60
C ARG A 327 11.18 3.77 13.25
N ILE A 328 10.52 4.33 12.26
CA ILE A 328 9.19 3.89 11.83
C ILE A 328 9.30 3.42 10.38
N ALA A 329 8.86 2.20 10.12
CA ALA A 329 8.70 1.71 8.76
C ALA A 329 7.21 1.65 8.41
N PHE A 330 6.87 1.94 7.17
CA PHE A 330 5.51 1.78 6.67
C PHE A 330 5.52 1.27 5.23
N PHE A 331 4.59 0.38 4.91
CA PHE A 331 4.45 -0.28 3.62
C PHE A 331 3.15 -1.08 3.60
N HIS A 332 2.68 -1.47 2.42
CA HIS A 332 1.34 -1.98 2.24
C HIS A 332 1.07 -3.37 2.86
N HIS A 333 1.78 -4.42 2.44
CA HIS A 333 1.51 -5.78 2.89
C HIS A 333 2.08 -6.04 4.30
N PRO A 334 1.29 -6.49 5.29
CA PRO A 334 1.76 -6.69 6.66
C PRO A 334 2.65 -7.92 6.84
N LEU A 335 3.51 -7.92 7.87
CA LEU A 335 4.30 -9.12 8.28
C LEU A 335 3.49 -10.09 9.14
N TYR A 336 2.53 -9.55 9.89
CA TYR A 336 1.67 -10.26 10.82
C TYR A 336 0.26 -9.75 10.60
N SER A 337 -0.64 -10.67 10.30
CA SER A 337 -2.06 -10.42 10.10
C SER A 337 -2.80 -11.72 10.40
N SER A 338 -4.00 -11.60 10.94
CA SER A 338 -4.98 -12.68 11.07
C SER A 338 -6.18 -12.51 10.14
N GLY A 339 -6.08 -11.57 9.20
CA GLY A 339 -7.04 -11.31 8.15
C GLY A 339 -7.06 -12.37 7.04
N GLN A 340 -7.65 -11.98 5.92
CA GLN A 340 -7.90 -12.85 4.78
C GLN A 340 -6.58 -13.32 4.12
N HIS A 341 -5.56 -12.45 4.12
CA HIS A 341 -4.26 -12.67 3.47
C HIS A 341 -3.14 -13.05 4.47
N ALA A 342 -3.50 -13.56 5.64
CA ALA A 342 -2.57 -13.97 6.69
C ALA A 342 -1.46 -14.93 6.21
N ALA A 343 -1.76 -15.78 5.21
CA ALA A 343 -0.77 -16.68 4.63
C ALA A 343 0.30 -15.92 3.81
N GLU A 344 -0.03 -14.82 3.15
CA GLU A 344 0.94 -14.01 2.39
C GLU A 344 1.88 -13.28 3.35
N SER A 345 1.30 -12.72 4.42
CA SER A 345 2.05 -12.15 5.53
C SER A 345 3.08 -13.14 6.08
N ARG A 346 2.66 -14.39 6.32
CA ARG A 346 3.51 -15.46 6.90
C ARG A 346 4.57 -15.99 5.92
N ASP A 347 4.19 -16.25 4.67
CA ASP A 347 4.99 -17.05 3.74
C ASP A 347 5.86 -16.19 2.82
N VAL A 348 5.48 -14.94 2.55
CA VAL A 348 6.17 -14.05 1.59
C VAL A 348 6.77 -12.84 2.30
N ILE A 349 5.94 -12.05 2.98
CA ILE A 349 6.35 -10.73 3.48
C ILE A 349 7.29 -10.85 4.68
N ARG A 350 6.92 -11.65 5.70
CA ARG A 350 7.71 -11.82 6.92
C ARG A 350 9.11 -12.41 6.64
N PRO A 351 9.27 -13.50 5.85
CA PRO A 351 10.58 -14.05 5.55
C PRO A 351 11.50 -13.05 4.83
N ALA A 352 10.93 -12.18 4.00
CA ALA A 352 11.69 -11.18 3.25
C ALA A 352 12.14 -9.98 4.11
N LEU A 353 11.27 -9.45 4.97
CA LEU A 353 11.48 -8.14 5.61
C LEU A 353 11.89 -8.21 7.09
N GLU A 354 11.49 -9.23 7.86
CA GLU A 354 11.65 -9.24 9.34
C GLU A 354 13.10 -9.03 9.76
N SER A 355 14.03 -9.77 9.14
CA SER A 355 15.46 -9.67 9.45
C SER A 355 16.02 -8.27 9.20
N ALA A 356 15.52 -7.57 8.17
CA ALA A 356 15.94 -6.21 7.83
C ALA A 356 15.40 -5.17 8.80
N LEU A 357 14.15 -5.32 9.24
CA LEU A 357 13.53 -4.44 10.22
C LEU A 357 14.19 -4.60 11.60
N VAL A 358 14.45 -5.84 12.03
CA VAL A 358 15.09 -6.14 13.31
C VAL A 358 16.52 -5.61 13.37
N ARG A 359 17.36 -5.86 12.34
CA ARG A 359 18.76 -5.40 12.36
C ARG A 359 18.87 -3.86 12.35
N ASN A 360 17.88 -3.18 11.76
CA ASN A 360 17.80 -1.72 11.74
C ASN A 360 17.13 -1.13 12.98
N ARG A 361 16.73 -1.95 13.96
CA ARG A 361 16.12 -1.53 15.23
C ARG A 361 14.88 -0.67 15.02
N VAL A 362 14.05 -1.05 14.04
CA VAL A 362 12.74 -0.41 13.82
C VAL A 362 11.91 -0.54 15.10
N ASN A 363 11.22 0.55 15.49
CA ASN A 363 10.40 0.57 16.69
C ASN A 363 8.95 0.17 16.38
N VAL A 364 8.41 0.69 15.27
CA VAL A 364 7.02 0.49 14.87
C VAL A 364 6.93 0.28 13.36
N VAL A 365 6.05 -0.63 12.97
CA VAL A 365 5.68 -0.90 11.58
C VAL A 365 4.18 -0.65 11.41
N PHE A 366 3.82 0.09 10.37
CA PHE A 366 2.44 0.31 9.95
C PHE A 366 2.19 -0.27 8.55
N SER A 367 1.09 -1.01 8.40
CA SER A 367 0.70 -1.63 7.13
C SER A 367 -0.81 -1.56 6.86
N GLY A 368 -1.21 -1.71 5.61
CA GLY A 368 -2.60 -1.77 5.15
C GLY A 368 -2.95 -3.18 4.66
N HIS A 369 -3.50 -3.29 3.45
CA HIS A 369 -3.79 -4.48 2.65
C HIS A 369 -4.91 -5.37 3.21
N GLU A 370 -4.88 -5.62 4.50
CA GLU A 370 -5.94 -6.34 5.20
C GLU A 370 -6.98 -5.31 5.61
N HIS A 371 -8.17 -5.39 5.01
CA HIS A 371 -9.24 -4.39 5.18
C HIS A 371 -9.94 -4.48 6.55
N LEU A 372 -9.15 -4.25 7.61
CA LEU A 372 -9.50 -4.34 9.01
C LEU A 372 -8.46 -3.58 9.85
N TYR A 373 -8.69 -3.51 11.16
CA TYR A 373 -7.73 -3.02 12.15
C TYR A 373 -7.12 -4.19 12.92
N GLU A 374 -5.79 -4.24 13.03
CA GLU A 374 -5.08 -5.10 14.00
C GLU A 374 -3.95 -4.34 14.69
N ARG A 375 -3.80 -4.61 15.99
CA ARG A 375 -2.57 -4.34 16.74
C ARG A 375 -2.00 -5.65 17.24
N ILE A 376 -0.77 -5.91 16.83
CA ILE A 376 -0.07 -7.15 17.11
C ILE A 376 0.77 -6.99 18.37
N LYS A 377 0.81 -8.03 19.22
CA LYS A 377 1.75 -8.10 20.34
C LYS A 377 3.17 -7.92 19.81
N PRO A 378 4.05 -7.18 20.51
CA PRO A 378 5.38 -6.90 19.99
C PRO A 378 6.13 -8.16 19.54
N GLN A 379 6.56 -8.18 18.28
CA GLN A 379 7.34 -9.28 17.71
C GLN A 379 8.79 -8.81 17.58
N ARG A 380 9.72 -9.57 18.16
CA ARG A 380 11.16 -9.21 18.15
C ARG A 380 11.46 -7.79 18.65
N GLY A 381 10.63 -7.27 19.56
CA GLY A 381 10.77 -5.92 20.11
C GLY A 381 10.23 -4.79 19.21
N ILE A 382 9.51 -5.12 18.14
CA ILE A 382 8.88 -4.19 17.21
C ILE A 382 7.36 -4.24 17.40
N ALA A 383 6.69 -3.09 17.46
CA ALA A 383 5.24 -3.02 17.43
C ALA A 383 4.71 -3.02 15.98
N TYR A 384 3.64 -3.76 15.70
CA TYR A 384 3.04 -3.84 14.38
C TYR A 384 1.56 -3.46 14.43
N PHE A 385 1.13 -2.69 13.44
CA PHE A 385 -0.25 -2.30 13.22
C PHE A 385 -0.64 -2.57 11.78
N VAL A 386 -1.85 -3.08 11.62
CA VAL A 386 -2.57 -3.17 10.36
C VAL A 386 -3.73 -2.17 10.43
N SER A 387 -3.80 -1.26 9.47
CA SER A 387 -4.82 -0.21 9.39
C SER A 387 -5.30 -0.05 7.95
N GLY A 388 -5.90 -1.11 7.42
CA GLY A 388 -6.46 -1.15 6.05
C GLY A 388 -7.96 -0.86 5.97
N GLY A 389 -8.55 -0.29 7.01
CA GLY A 389 -9.98 0.06 7.02
C GLY A 389 -10.31 1.40 6.37
N GLY A 390 -9.46 1.95 5.50
CA GLY A 390 -9.56 3.35 5.06
C GLY A 390 -10.71 3.66 4.10
N GLY A 391 -11.29 2.66 3.43
CA GLY A 391 -12.43 2.87 2.53
C GLY A 391 -12.94 1.60 1.85
N ARG A 392 -12.04 0.77 1.31
CA ARG A 392 -12.43 -0.44 0.60
C ARG A 392 -13.15 -1.45 1.50
N TYR A 393 -14.03 -2.27 0.91
CA TYR A 393 -14.88 -3.23 1.62
C TYR A 393 -14.11 -4.08 2.64
N LEU A 394 -14.70 -4.30 3.82
CA LEU A 394 -13.99 -4.90 4.95
C LEU A 394 -13.83 -6.42 4.85
N TYR A 395 -12.74 -6.92 5.44
CA TYR A 395 -12.47 -8.35 5.60
C TYR A 395 -12.98 -8.89 6.92
N ASN A 396 -13.27 -10.19 6.94
CA ASN A 396 -13.64 -10.88 8.17
C ASN A 396 -12.41 -11.04 9.06
N TYR A 397 -12.49 -10.53 10.28
CA TYR A 397 -11.46 -10.73 11.29
C TYR A 397 -11.59 -12.12 11.93
N ARG A 398 -10.45 -12.82 12.06
CA ARG A 398 -10.33 -14.09 12.80
C ARG A 398 -9.18 -13.97 13.80
N PRO A 399 -9.40 -14.05 15.11
CA PRO A 399 -8.33 -13.86 16.07
C PRO A 399 -7.22 -14.93 15.97
N SER A 400 -5.96 -14.50 16.10
CA SER A 400 -4.78 -15.35 16.31
C SER A 400 -4.08 -15.03 17.64
N GLU A 401 -3.15 -15.89 18.04
CA GLU A 401 -2.44 -15.76 19.33
C GLU A 401 -1.54 -14.52 19.43
N PHE A 402 -1.07 -14.00 18.29
CA PHE A 402 -0.22 -12.81 18.23
C PHE A 402 -1.01 -11.50 18.25
N ASP A 403 -2.34 -11.54 18.10
CA ASP A 403 -3.17 -10.34 18.17
C ASP A 403 -3.29 -9.85 19.60
N ASP A 404 -3.16 -8.55 19.80
CA ASP A 404 -3.57 -7.88 21.03
C ASP A 404 -4.93 -7.19 20.85
N VAL A 405 -5.20 -6.62 19.67
CA VAL A 405 -6.51 -6.08 19.30
C VAL A 405 -6.76 -6.38 17.82
N GLY A 406 -7.98 -6.76 17.47
CA GLY A 406 -8.40 -6.86 16.07
C GLY A 406 -9.89 -6.58 15.92
N VAL A 407 -10.26 -5.79 14.91
CA VAL A 407 -11.64 -5.36 14.61
C VAL A 407 -11.81 -5.18 13.11
N SER A 408 -12.92 -5.68 12.56
CA SER A 408 -13.35 -5.35 11.19
C SER A 408 -14.27 -4.13 11.24
N ASP A 409 -13.72 -2.94 11.00
CA ASP A 409 -14.44 -1.67 10.90
C ASP A 409 -13.63 -0.66 10.06
N HIS A 410 -14.32 0.26 9.41
CA HIS A 410 -13.68 1.37 8.69
C HIS A 410 -13.14 2.39 9.69
N HIS A 411 -11.89 2.80 9.51
CA HIS A 411 -11.18 3.62 10.49
C HIS A 411 -9.97 4.35 9.88
N PHE A 412 -9.44 5.29 10.66
CA PHE A 412 -8.10 5.82 10.51
C PHE A 412 -7.41 5.77 11.87
N MET A 413 -6.09 5.99 11.90
CA MET A 413 -5.36 6.15 13.16
C MET A 413 -4.74 7.54 13.29
N ILE A 414 -4.53 7.95 14.53
CA ILE A 414 -3.73 9.12 14.92
C ILE A 414 -2.61 8.63 15.84
N ALA A 415 -1.41 9.18 15.67
CA ALA A 415 -0.30 8.95 16.55
C ALA A 415 0.43 10.25 16.92
N GLU A 416 0.96 10.32 18.13
CA GLU A 416 1.79 11.41 18.61
C GLU A 416 3.07 10.88 19.25
N ILE A 417 4.22 11.29 18.72
CA ILE A 417 5.54 10.94 19.26
C ILE A 417 6.03 12.07 20.16
N ALA A 418 6.25 11.76 21.44
CA ALA A 418 6.75 12.69 22.44
C ALA A 418 7.88 12.06 23.27
N GLY A 419 9.12 12.44 22.97
CA GLY A 419 10.30 11.87 23.61
C GLY A 419 10.45 10.38 23.29
N ASP A 420 10.45 9.53 24.31
CA ASP A 420 10.50 8.06 24.21
C ASP A 420 9.12 7.39 24.21
N ARG A 421 8.04 8.17 24.06
CA ARG A 421 6.65 7.68 24.03
C ARG A 421 6.01 7.92 22.67
N LEU A 422 5.24 6.94 22.19
CA LEU A 422 4.33 7.09 21.06
C LEU A 422 2.92 6.78 21.56
N PHE A 423 2.04 7.79 21.52
CA PHE A 423 0.62 7.65 21.81
C PHE A 423 -0.11 7.33 20.51
N PHE A 424 -1.15 6.50 20.57
CA PHE A 424 -1.96 6.20 19.40
C PHE A 424 -3.45 6.08 19.73
N GLU A 425 -4.27 6.35 18.72
CA GLU A 425 -5.72 6.13 18.68
C GLU A 425 -6.06 5.51 17.32
N ALA A 426 -6.95 4.52 17.32
CA ALA A 426 -7.66 4.03 16.15
C ALA A 426 -9.12 4.47 16.27
N ILE A 427 -9.63 5.18 15.26
CA ILE A 427 -10.90 5.89 15.31
C ILE A 427 -11.74 5.45 14.11
N SER A 428 -12.93 4.91 14.39
CA SER A 428 -13.82 4.47 13.32
C SER A 428 -14.37 5.64 12.51
N HIS A 429 -14.88 5.35 11.32
CA HIS A 429 -15.63 6.29 10.47
C HIS A 429 -16.83 6.93 11.21
N ALA A 430 -17.40 6.23 12.19
CA ALA A 430 -18.45 6.72 13.09
C ALA A 430 -17.91 7.55 14.26
N GLN A 431 -16.63 7.94 14.22
CA GLN A 431 -15.91 8.70 15.23
C GLN A 431 -15.92 8.04 16.62
N LYS A 432 -15.79 6.71 16.68
CA LYS A 432 -15.66 5.98 17.96
C LYS A 432 -14.22 5.48 18.11
N ILE A 433 -13.72 5.48 19.33
CA ILE A 433 -12.46 4.80 19.65
C ILE A 433 -12.64 3.30 19.40
N ILE A 434 -11.77 2.75 18.57
CA ILE A 434 -11.60 1.30 18.38
C ILE A 434 -10.51 0.81 19.33
N ASP A 435 -9.38 1.51 19.35
CA ASP A 435 -8.25 1.21 20.20
C ASP A 435 -7.44 2.47 20.48
N CYS A 436 -6.63 2.43 21.52
CA CYS A 436 -5.71 3.49 21.90
C CYS A 436 -4.69 2.96 22.89
N GLY A 437 -3.56 3.64 23.00
CA GLY A 437 -2.52 3.23 23.93
C GLY A 437 -1.23 4.01 23.79
N ILE A 438 -0.21 3.47 24.44
CA ILE A 438 1.14 4.03 24.48
C ILE A 438 2.17 2.94 24.16
N LEU A 439 3.14 3.28 23.33
CA LEU A 439 4.35 2.51 23.09
C LEU A 439 5.56 3.25 23.64
N TYR A 440 6.55 2.48 24.10
CA TYR A 440 7.81 2.99 24.59
C TYR A 440 8.94 2.55 23.68
N ARG A 441 9.80 3.49 23.28
CA ARG A 441 10.89 3.22 22.34
C ARG A 441 11.91 2.20 22.86
N THR A 442 12.11 2.17 24.18
CA THR A 442 12.96 1.19 24.87
C THR A 442 12.16 0.59 26.02
N GLN A 443 12.31 -0.72 26.27
CA GLN A 443 11.59 -1.38 27.36
C GLN A 443 11.99 -0.84 28.75
N ASP A 444 13.22 -0.33 28.88
CA ASP A 444 13.72 0.33 30.10
C ASP A 444 13.23 1.78 30.26
N ALA A 445 12.61 2.39 29.24
CA ALA A 445 11.93 3.68 29.35
C ALA A 445 10.59 3.60 30.10
N GLY A 446 10.29 2.45 30.73
CA GLY A 446 9.18 2.19 31.64
C GLY A 446 9.17 3.04 32.92
N ALA A 447 9.52 4.31 32.82
CA ALA A 447 9.04 5.31 33.77
C ALA A 447 7.52 5.17 33.84
N LYS A 448 7.01 4.99 35.06
CA LYS A 448 5.56 4.95 35.30
C LYS A 448 4.94 6.15 34.57
N PRO A 449 3.89 5.94 33.74
CA PRO A 449 3.22 7.05 33.09
C PRO A 449 2.85 8.09 34.13
N ASP A 450 3.11 9.37 33.84
CA ASP A 450 2.69 10.48 34.69
C ASP A 450 1.17 10.46 34.90
N ASP A 451 0.67 11.17 35.91
CA ASP A 451 -0.76 11.17 36.26
C ASP A 451 -1.66 11.58 35.08
N THR A 452 -1.16 12.47 34.21
CA THR A 452 -1.88 12.90 33.00
C THR A 452 -2.02 11.74 32.02
N THR A 453 -0.94 11.03 31.77
CA THR A 453 -0.91 9.84 30.90
C THR A 453 -1.77 8.73 31.47
N GLN A 454 -1.73 8.48 32.78
CA GLN A 454 -2.58 7.47 33.43
C GLN A 454 -4.06 7.80 33.30
N LYS A 455 -4.45 9.07 33.50
CA LYS A 455 -5.83 9.51 33.32
C LYS A 455 -6.31 9.33 31.88
N TRP A 456 -5.47 9.68 30.91
CA TRP A 456 -5.79 9.47 29.50
C TRP A 456 -5.94 7.98 29.17
N LEU A 457 -5.02 7.12 29.62
CA LEU A 457 -5.12 5.66 29.43
C LEU A 457 -6.40 5.08 30.06
N ALA A 458 -6.77 5.52 31.26
CA ALA A 458 -8.01 5.07 31.90
C ALA A 458 -9.26 5.51 31.12
N GLN A 459 -9.25 6.73 30.56
CA GLN A 459 -10.34 7.22 29.72
C GLN A 459 -10.40 6.46 28.38
N CYS A 460 -9.25 6.25 27.75
CA CYS A 460 -9.07 5.41 26.57
C CYS A 460 -9.68 4.01 26.78
N GLU A 461 -9.31 3.32 27.87
CA GLU A 461 -9.84 2.00 28.20
C GLU A 461 -11.36 2.01 28.40
N SER A 462 -11.90 3.05 29.06
CA SER A 462 -13.34 3.16 29.29
C SER A 462 -14.18 3.35 28.02
N LEU A 463 -13.56 3.84 26.94
CA LEU A 463 -14.20 4.10 25.65
C LEU A 463 -14.01 2.97 24.64
N ARG A 464 -13.09 2.03 24.91
CA ARG A 464 -12.84 0.88 24.03
C ARG A 464 -14.09 -0.01 23.97
N PRO A 465 -14.48 -0.53 22.78
CA PRO A 465 -15.63 -1.41 22.67
C PRO A 465 -15.51 -2.67 23.55
N ALA A 466 -16.60 -3.05 24.21
CA ALA A 466 -16.65 -4.26 25.02
C ALA A 466 -16.37 -5.50 24.14
N GLY A 467 -15.38 -6.31 24.53
CA GLY A 467 -14.99 -7.53 23.80
C GLY A 467 -13.61 -7.47 23.16
N VAL A 468 -12.99 -6.28 23.06
CA VAL A 468 -11.58 -6.14 22.70
C VAL A 468 -10.73 -6.48 23.91
N ARG A 469 -10.20 -7.71 23.97
CA ARG A 469 -9.34 -8.18 25.08
C ARG A 469 -7.91 -7.71 24.86
N THR A 470 -7.44 -6.74 25.64
CA THR A 470 -6.00 -6.43 25.70
C THR A 470 -5.30 -7.33 26.72
N THR A 471 -4.04 -7.68 26.45
CA THR A 471 -3.25 -8.57 27.31
C THR A 471 -2.68 -7.92 28.59
N HIS A 472 -3.20 -6.75 28.98
CA HIS A 472 -2.71 -5.99 30.14
C HIS A 472 -3.57 -6.12 31.42
N GLN A 473 -4.37 -7.18 31.55
CA GLN A 473 -4.95 -7.57 32.85
C GLN A 473 -4.11 -8.63 33.55
#